data_AF-A0A2A7RHD6-F1
#
_entry.id   AF-A0A2A7RHD6-F1
#
_cell.length_a   1.000
_cell.length_b   1.000
_cell.length_c   1.000
_cell.angle_alpha   90.00
_cell.angle_beta   90.00
_cell.angle_gamma   90.00
#
_symmetry.space_group_name_H-M   'P 1'
#
loop_
_entity.id
_entity.type
_entity.pdbx_description
1 polymer ?
#
loop_
_entity_poly.entity_id
_entity_poly.type
_entity_poly.pdbx_seq_one_letter_code
_entity_poly.pdbx_strand_id
1 'polypeptide(L)'
;MCPPTNAYSRKKVIEDEIIKNAANRLILLMLSPTAKVIVADLIAQLNNQMIDIGHIDSEYEWMKMGVTNKVKIPHKHTAEFNFDDKQVKLEKDDNFDKQIISIIE
;
A
#
# COMPACT_ATOMS: atom_id res chain seq x y z
N MET A 1 4.22 2.71 -6.68
CA MET A 1 4.47 1.50 -5.88
C MET A 1 5.75 1.68 -5.08
N CYS A 2 5.74 1.25 -3.83
CA CYS A 2 6.86 1.38 -2.89
C CYS A 2 7.42 -0.01 -2.53
N PRO A 3 8.60 -0.09 -1.88
CA PRO A 3 9.14 -1.38 -1.43
C PRO A 3 8.17 -2.09 -0.48
N PRO A 4 7.96 -3.41 -0.63
CA PRO A 4 7.01 -4.15 0.21
C PRO A 4 7.51 -4.31 1.65
N THR A 5 8.82 -4.22 1.86
CA THR A 5 9.46 -4.25 3.18
C THR A 5 10.43 -3.08 3.31
N ASN A 6 10.66 -2.62 4.54
CA ASN A 6 11.58 -1.52 4.86
C ASN A 6 11.41 -0.25 3.99
N ALA A 7 10.18 0.08 3.59
CA ALA A 7 9.88 1.27 2.77
C ALA A 7 10.36 2.58 3.43
N TYR A 8 10.56 2.60 4.74
CA TYR A 8 11.10 3.75 5.47
C TYR A 8 12.47 4.19 4.94
N SER A 9 13.32 3.24 4.49
CA SER A 9 14.62 3.55 3.88
C SER A 9 14.51 4.42 2.61
N ARG A 10 13.33 4.44 1.97
CA ARG A 10 13.03 5.23 0.78
C ARG A 10 12.02 6.35 1.04
N LYS A 11 11.70 6.66 2.31
CA LYS A 11 10.64 7.61 2.72
C LYS A 11 10.68 8.92 1.94
N LYS A 12 11.85 9.55 1.83
CA LYS A 12 12.00 10.84 1.16
C LYS A 12 11.59 10.78 -0.32
N VAL A 13 12.03 9.73 -1.03
CA VAL A 13 11.65 9.51 -2.43
C VAL A 13 10.15 9.26 -2.57
N ILE A 14 9.56 8.54 -1.62
CA ILE A 14 8.11 8.27 -1.58
C ILE A 14 7.33 9.58 -1.38
N GLU A 15 7.76 10.42 -0.44
CA GLU A 15 7.14 11.73 -0.18
C GLU A 15 7.20 12.65 -1.40
N ASP A 16 8.35 12.71 -2.07
CA ASP A 16 8.53 13.54 -3.27
C ASP A 16 7.61 13.09 -4.41
N GLU A 17 7.46 11.78 -4.61
CA GLU A 17 6.52 11.23 -5.59
C GLU A 17 5.05 11.44 -5.19
N ILE A 18 4.71 11.41 -3.89
CA ILE A 18 3.37 11.78 -3.43
C ILE A 18 3.09 13.25 -3.76
N ILE A 19 3.98 14.17 -3.36
CA ILE A 19 3.83 15.63 -3.58
C ILE A 19 3.62 15.93 -5.06
N LYS A 20 4.46 15.34 -5.93
CA LYS A 20 4.39 15.51 -7.39
C LYS A 20 3.04 15.11 -7.99
N ASN A 21 2.34 14.14 -7.38
CA ASN A 21 1.13 13.55 -7.94
C ASN A 21 -0.15 13.84 -7.13
N ALA A 22 -0.07 14.63 -6.06
CA ALA A 22 -1.15 14.80 -5.09
C ALA A 22 -2.34 15.63 -5.58
N ALA A 23 -2.17 16.50 -6.59
CA ALA A 23 -3.19 17.48 -6.98
C ALA A 23 -4.57 16.86 -7.24
N ASN A 24 -5.59 17.37 -6.53
CA ASN A 24 -7.00 16.95 -6.61
C ASN A 24 -7.26 15.45 -6.32
N ARG A 25 -6.54 14.88 -5.34
CA ARG A 25 -6.70 13.47 -4.95
C ARG A 25 -6.93 13.27 -3.45
N LEU A 26 -7.73 12.27 -3.12
CA LEU A 26 -7.66 11.59 -1.83
C LEU A 26 -6.45 10.65 -1.86
N ILE A 27 -5.61 10.68 -0.83
CA ILE A 27 -4.42 9.83 -0.74
C ILE A 27 -4.69 8.71 0.25
N LEU A 28 -4.65 7.47 -0.23
CA LEU A 28 -4.79 6.27 0.58
C LEU A 28 -3.43 5.60 0.73
N LEU A 29 -3.04 5.27 1.96
CA LEU A 29 -1.74 4.70 2.28
C LEU A 29 -1.89 3.31 2.90
N MET A 30 -1.13 2.36 2.37
CA MET A 30 -1.02 0.98 2.85
C MET A 30 0.47 0.62 2.94
N LEU A 31 1.18 1.29 3.85
CA LEU A 31 2.65 1.23 3.93
C LEU A 31 3.17 1.08 5.36
N SER A 32 2.45 0.30 6.17
CA SER A 32 2.88 -0.16 7.50
C SER A 32 3.32 1.04 8.38
N PRO A 33 4.38 1.00 9.23
CA PRO A 33 4.80 2.19 9.99
C PRO A 33 5.13 3.43 9.16
N THR A 34 5.67 3.26 7.95
CA THR A 34 6.08 4.38 7.08
C THR A 34 4.90 5.27 6.71
N ALA A 35 3.70 4.71 6.52
CA ALA A 35 2.50 5.49 6.23
C ALA A 35 2.23 6.58 7.27
N LYS A 36 2.41 6.26 8.56
CA LYS A 36 2.14 7.20 9.68
C LYS A 36 3.10 8.39 9.65
N VAL A 37 4.37 8.13 9.36
CA VAL A 37 5.39 9.17 9.26
C VAL A 37 5.13 10.06 8.04
N ILE A 38 4.80 9.47 6.89
CA ILE A 38 4.44 10.23 5.68
C ILE A 38 3.26 11.17 5.93
N VAL A 39 2.19 10.67 6.58
CA VAL A 39 1.02 11.50 6.92
C VAL A 39 1.45 12.67 7.80
N ALA A 40 2.24 12.41 8.85
CA ALA A 40 2.71 13.44 9.77
C ALA A 40 3.61 14.49 9.07
N ASP A 41 4.51 14.06 8.19
CA ASP A 41 5.47 14.94 7.51
C ASP A 41 4.81 15.82 6.43
N LEU A 42 3.78 15.29 5.77
CA LEU A 42 3.14 15.97 4.64
C LEU A 42 1.89 16.76 5.02
N ILE A 43 1.34 16.62 6.23
CA ILE A 43 0.08 17.28 6.63
C ILE A 43 0.13 18.80 6.54
N ALA A 44 1.30 19.41 6.76
CA ALA A 44 1.50 20.86 6.66
C ALA A 44 1.88 21.33 5.23
N GLN A 45 2.20 20.39 4.33
CA GLN A 45 2.67 20.68 2.97
C GLN A 45 1.60 20.46 1.91
N LEU A 46 0.64 19.56 2.19
CA LEU A 46 -0.42 19.18 1.26
C LEU A 46 -1.79 19.54 1.84
N ASN A 47 -2.66 20.09 1.00
CA ASN A 47 -4.08 20.30 1.35
C ASN A 47 -4.93 19.03 1.16
N ASN A 48 -4.29 17.90 0.86
CA ASN A 48 -4.94 16.64 0.60
C ASN A 48 -5.38 15.96 1.89
N GLN A 49 -6.55 15.33 1.86
CA GLN A 49 -6.88 14.32 2.85
C GLN A 49 -6.00 13.09 2.62
N MET A 50 -5.33 12.62 3.66
CA MET A 50 -4.52 11.40 3.67
C MET A 50 -5.09 10.43 4.70
N ILE A 51 -5.28 9.17 4.30
CA ILE A 51 -5.85 8.14 5.18
C ILE A 51 -4.95 6.89 5.12
N ASP A 52 -4.38 6.52 6.27
CA ASP A 52 -3.71 5.21 6.45
C ASP A 52 -4.80 4.14 6.62
N ILE A 53 -4.94 3.26 5.62
CA ILE A 53 -5.96 2.18 5.60
C ILE A 53 -5.33 0.78 5.73
N GLY A 54 -4.01 0.69 5.88
CA GLY A 54 -3.29 -0.54 6.24
C GLY A 54 -3.73 -1.78 5.45
N HIS A 55 -4.11 -2.84 6.18
CA HIS A 55 -4.46 -4.16 5.64
C HIS A 55 -5.94 -4.32 5.22
N ILE A 56 -6.64 -3.23 4.89
CA ILE A 56 -8.07 -3.29 4.54
C ILE A 56 -8.40 -4.29 3.41
N ASP A 57 -7.48 -4.49 2.45
CA ASP A 57 -7.69 -5.44 1.34
C ASP A 57 -7.81 -6.89 1.83
N SER A 58 -6.94 -7.33 2.76
CA SER A 58 -7.01 -8.70 3.31
C SER A 58 -8.31 -8.94 4.07
N GLU A 59 -8.74 -7.98 4.90
CA GLU A 59 -10.01 -8.06 5.64
C GLU A 59 -11.21 -8.07 4.69
N TYR A 60 -11.18 -7.25 3.63
CA TYR A 60 -12.25 -7.22 2.63
C TYR A 60 -12.37 -8.53 1.86
N GLU A 61 -11.25 -9.16 1.50
CA GLU A 61 -11.24 -10.47 0.86
C GLU A 61 -11.78 -11.56 1.81
N TRP A 62 -11.36 -11.56 3.08
CA TRP A 62 -11.88 -12.50 4.06
C TRP A 62 -13.39 -12.34 4.31
N MET A 63 -13.88 -11.10 4.36
CA MET A 63 -15.31 -10.79 4.43
C MET A 63 -16.06 -11.39 3.23
N LYS A 64 -15.56 -11.20 2.01
CA LYS A 64 -16.18 -11.74 0.79
C LYS A 64 -16.17 -13.27 0.75
N MET A 65 -15.12 -13.90 1.27
CA MET A 65 -15.02 -15.36 1.34
C MET A 65 -15.91 -15.97 2.44
N GLY A 66 -16.39 -15.17 3.39
CA GLY A 66 -17.15 -15.66 4.55
C GLY A 66 -16.33 -16.56 5.47
N VAL A 67 -15.00 -16.40 5.48
CA VAL A 67 -14.11 -17.21 6.32
C VAL A 67 -14.16 -16.73 7.77
N THR A 68 -14.04 -17.67 8.69
CA THR A 68 -14.00 -17.40 10.14
C THR A 68 -12.58 -17.37 10.71
N ASN A 69 -11.57 -17.62 9.86
CA ASN A 69 -10.15 -17.63 10.20
C ASN A 69 -9.34 -16.94 9.11
N LYS A 70 -8.15 -16.44 9.44
CA LYS A 70 -7.23 -15.79 8.47
C LYS A 70 -6.69 -16.82 7.49
N VAL A 71 -7.07 -16.71 6.22
CA VAL A 71 -6.60 -17.60 5.14
C VAL A 71 -5.61 -16.88 4.24
N LYS A 72 -4.53 -17.55 3.83
CA LYS A 72 -3.55 -17.00 2.88
C LYS A 72 -4.21 -16.78 1.52
N ILE A 73 -4.03 -15.60 0.94
CA ILE A 73 -4.46 -15.25 -0.42
C ILE A 73 -3.27 -15.51 -1.36
N PRO A 74 -3.42 -16.35 -2.40
CA PRO A 74 -2.28 -16.86 -3.16
C PRO A 74 -1.65 -15.85 -4.13
N HIS A 75 -2.38 -14.83 -4.58
CA HIS A 75 -1.93 -13.94 -5.65
C HIS A 75 -1.54 -12.52 -5.19
N LYS A 76 -1.50 -12.27 -3.88
CA LYS A 76 -1.16 -10.96 -3.30
C LYS A 76 -0.63 -11.09 -1.86
N HIS A 77 -0.18 -9.99 -1.29
CA HIS A 77 0.10 -9.90 0.16
C HIS A 77 -1.15 -10.29 0.97
N THR A 78 -0.94 -10.96 2.10
CA THR A 78 -2.02 -11.26 3.05
C THR A 78 -1.59 -10.81 4.43
N ALA A 79 -2.44 -10.04 5.10
CA ALA A 79 -2.25 -9.63 6.48
C ALA A 79 -1.94 -10.86 7.36
N GLU A 80 -0.99 -10.67 8.29
CA GLU A 80 -0.48 -11.69 9.23
C GLU A 80 0.35 -12.83 8.59
N PHE A 81 0.35 -12.96 7.27
CA PHE A 81 1.30 -13.77 6.52
C PHE A 81 2.40 -12.87 5.92
N ASN A 82 2.99 -12.04 6.79
CA ASN A 82 3.89 -10.94 6.42
C ASN A 82 5.31 -11.36 6.00
N PHE A 83 5.63 -12.65 6.11
CA PHE A 83 6.88 -13.18 5.59
C PHE A 83 6.71 -13.49 4.11
N ASP A 84 7.68 -13.05 3.32
CA ASP A 84 7.76 -13.34 1.91
C ASP A 84 8.15 -14.82 1.74
N ASP A 85 7.14 -15.70 1.84
CA ASP A 85 7.27 -17.14 1.74
C ASP A 85 7.57 -17.59 0.30
N LYS A 86 7.73 -16.65 -0.66
CA LYS A 86 7.85 -16.87 -2.10
C LYS A 86 6.67 -17.65 -2.70
N GLN A 87 5.58 -17.82 -1.95
CA GLN A 87 4.38 -18.55 -2.40
C GLN A 87 3.37 -17.64 -3.07
N VAL A 88 3.55 -16.31 -2.98
CA VAL A 88 2.71 -15.35 -3.69
C VAL A 88 2.97 -15.46 -5.19
N LYS A 89 1.94 -15.85 -5.94
CA LYS A 89 1.94 -15.96 -7.40
C LYS A 89 1.18 -14.78 -7.98
N LEU A 90 1.89 -13.72 -8.33
CA LEU A 90 1.27 -12.53 -8.91
C LEU A 90 0.52 -12.89 -10.21
N GLU A 91 -0.70 -12.40 -10.31
CA GLU A 91 -1.52 -12.51 -11.51
C GLU A 91 -1.30 -11.29 -12.41
N LYS A 92 -1.46 -11.48 -13.72
CA LYS A 92 -1.40 -10.36 -14.67
C LYS A 92 -2.71 -9.56 -14.58
N ASP A 93 -2.61 -8.27 -14.33
CA ASP A 93 -3.75 -7.34 -14.34
C ASP A 93 -3.37 -6.04 -15.09
N ASP A 94 -3.77 -5.97 -16.37
CA ASP A 94 -3.50 -4.83 -17.23
C ASP A 94 -4.15 -3.52 -16.73
N ASN A 95 -5.20 -3.61 -15.90
CA ASN A 95 -5.83 -2.41 -15.32
C ASN A 95 -5.03 -1.91 -14.13
N PHE A 96 -4.53 -2.81 -13.27
CA PHE A 96 -3.60 -2.47 -12.20
C PHE A 96 -2.33 -1.82 -12.77
N ASP A 97 -1.74 -2.43 -13.81
CA ASP A 97 -0.50 -1.95 -14.42
C ASP A 97 -0.62 -0.51 -14.95
N LYS A 98 -1.77 -0.17 -15.55
CA LYS A 98 -2.05 1.21 -16.03
C LYS A 98 -2.19 2.24 -14.92
N GLN A 99 -2.45 1.82 -13.68
CA GLN A 99 -2.57 2.71 -12.53
C GLN A 99 -1.20 3.04 -11.91
N ILE A 100 -0.15 2.28 -12.24
CA ILE A 100 1.20 2.51 -11.73
C ILE A 100 1.83 3.70 -12.45
N ILE A 101 2.03 4.79 -11.71
CA ILE A 101 2.68 6.02 -12.22
C ILE A 101 4.18 6.09 -11.91
N SER A 102 4.64 5.32 -10.91
CA SER A 102 6.04 5.28 -10.47
C SER A 102 6.31 4.01 -9.65
N ILE A 103 7.52 3.46 -9.75
CA ILE A 103 8.01 2.32 -8.96
C ILE A 103 9.27 2.75 -8.22
N ILE A 104 9.27 2.59 -6.90
CA ILE A 104 10.38 2.93 -6.01
C ILE A 104 10.92 1.62 -5.45
N GLU A 105 12.21 1.36 -5.71
CA GLU A 105 12.93 0.15 -5.27
C GLU A 105 13.48 0.25 -3.84
#